data_AF-A0A7S4WHD9-F1
#
_entry.id   AF-A0A7S4WHD9-F1
#
_cell.length_a   1.000
_cell.length_b   1.000
_cell.length_c   1.000
_cell.angle_alpha   90.00
_cell.angle_beta   90.00
_cell.angle_gamma   90.00
#
_symmetry.space_group_name_H-M   'P 1'
#
loop_
_entity.id
_entity.type
_entity.pdbx_description
1 polymer ?
#
loop_
_entity_poly.entity_id
_entity_poly.type
_entity_poly.pdbx_seq_one_letter_code
_entity_poly.pdbx_strand_id
1 'polypeptide(L)'
;MRRERLETNVLHHGAALSACERGGQWELALSLLGATPAARITPNLISCSTVVSACEKGGAWELACTVLDSLPELRINPDVIICSAAISACEKGGRWQLALGLLKAMPESRIAANVVSCSAAISACEKAGQ
;
A
#
# COMPACT_ATOMS: atom_id res chain seq x y z
N MET A 1 35.76 -0.74 3.92
CA MET A 1 34.95 -0.31 2.75
C MET A 1 33.69 -1.16 2.50
N ARG A 2 33.01 -1.73 3.52
CA ARG A 2 31.73 -2.45 3.35
C ARG A 2 30.50 -1.69 3.88
N ARG A 3 30.69 -0.65 4.71
CA ARG A 3 29.58 0.14 5.29
C ARG A 3 28.98 1.16 4.31
N GLU A 4 29.78 1.85 3.51
CA GLU A 4 29.29 2.86 2.55
C GLU A 4 28.46 2.30 1.39
N ARG A 5 28.69 1.03 0.98
CA ARG A 5 27.89 0.35 -0.05
C ARG A 5 26.51 -0.12 0.45
N LEU A 6 26.36 -0.35 1.75
CA LEU A 6 25.07 -0.75 2.33
C LEU A 6 24.16 0.46 2.53
N GLU A 7 24.71 1.59 2.98
CA GLU A 7 23.94 2.83 3.17
C GLU A 7 23.45 3.43 1.84
N THR A 8 24.28 3.37 0.80
CA THR A 8 23.85 3.79 -0.55
C THR A 8 22.71 2.93 -1.07
N ASN A 9 22.72 1.62 -0.85
CA ASN A 9 21.67 0.74 -1.38
C ASN A 9 20.30 1.00 -0.73
N VAL A 10 20.27 1.31 0.57
CA VAL A 10 19.05 1.68 1.30
C VAL A 10 18.51 3.03 0.84
N LEU A 11 19.39 4.03 0.67
CA LEU A 11 18.99 5.36 0.19
C LEU A 11 18.50 5.34 -1.27
N HIS A 12 19.15 4.57 -2.15
CA HIS A 12 18.70 4.41 -3.53
C HIS A 12 17.36 3.67 -3.60
N HIS A 13 17.14 2.65 -2.75
CA HIS A 13 15.86 1.96 -2.66
C HIS A 13 14.74 2.87 -2.15
N GLY A 14 14.99 3.66 -1.10
CA GLY A 14 14.00 4.61 -0.59
C GLY A 14 13.63 5.66 -1.63
N ALA A 15 14.61 6.21 -2.34
CA ALA A 15 14.38 7.16 -3.42
C ALA A 15 13.61 6.54 -4.60
N ALA A 16 13.94 5.30 -4.97
CA ALA A 16 13.24 4.57 -6.02
C ALA A 16 11.79 4.27 -5.61
N LEU A 17 11.55 3.82 -4.38
CA LEU A 17 10.22 3.60 -3.83
C LEU A 17 9.38 4.88 -3.80
N SER A 18 9.92 6.01 -3.31
CA SER A 18 9.22 7.29 -3.35
C SER A 18 9.01 7.83 -4.78
N ALA A 19 9.86 7.47 -5.73
CA ALA A 19 9.62 7.78 -7.15
C ALA A 19 8.48 6.92 -7.71
N CYS A 20 8.45 5.62 -7.42
CA CYS A 20 7.36 4.72 -7.80
C CYS A 20 6.03 5.16 -7.21
N GLU A 21 6.05 5.55 -5.93
CA GLU A 21 4.89 6.08 -5.23
C GLU A 21 4.34 7.33 -5.92
N ARG A 22 5.19 8.29 -6.30
CA ARG A 22 4.74 9.51 -6.99
C ARG A 22 4.28 9.24 -8.43
N GLY A 23 4.90 8.28 -9.10
CA GLY A 23 4.57 7.89 -10.48
C GLY A 23 3.41 6.92 -10.61
N GLY A 24 2.85 6.40 -9.50
CA GLY A 24 1.85 5.31 -9.55
C GLY A 24 2.39 4.02 -10.18
N GLN A 25 3.71 3.84 -10.24
CA GLN A 25 4.37 2.70 -10.87
C GLN A 25 4.45 1.53 -9.89
N TRP A 26 3.29 0.92 -9.62
CA TRP A 26 3.18 -0.19 -8.68
C TRP A 26 3.98 -1.43 -9.12
N GLU A 27 4.10 -1.69 -10.43
CA GLU A 27 4.91 -2.80 -10.98
C GLU A 27 6.39 -2.63 -10.63
N LEU A 28 6.91 -1.41 -10.76
CA LEU A 28 8.29 -1.09 -10.42
C LEU A 28 8.51 -1.16 -8.90
N ALA A 29 7.54 -0.69 -8.10
CA ALA A 29 7.60 -0.82 -6.64
C ALA A 29 7.62 -2.28 -6.18
N LEU A 30 6.81 -3.13 -6.80
CA LEU A 30 6.72 -4.56 -6.49
C LEU A 30 7.99 -5.31 -6.92
N SER A 31 8.51 -5.02 -8.12
CA SER A 31 9.77 -5.61 -8.60
C SER A 31 10.96 -5.18 -7.75
N LEU A 32 11.00 -3.92 -7.30
CA LEU A 32 12.00 -3.45 -6.33
C LEU A 32 11.91 -4.23 -5.01
N LEU A 33 10.71 -4.48 -4.50
CA LEU A 33 10.54 -5.32 -3.31
C LEU A 33 10.91 -6.79 -3.56
N GLY A 34 10.53 -7.36 -4.71
CA GLY A 34 10.87 -8.73 -5.08
C GLY A 34 12.36 -8.94 -5.41
N ALA A 35 13.09 -7.88 -5.77
CA ALA A 35 14.54 -7.91 -6.04
C ALA A 35 15.40 -7.75 -4.76
N THR A 36 14.79 -7.42 -3.62
CA THR A 36 15.49 -7.31 -2.32
C THR A 36 15.85 -8.59 -1.55
N PRO A 37 15.64 -9.86 -2.01
CA PRO A 37 16.09 -11.05 -1.28
C PRO A 37 17.61 -11.07 -1.05
N ALA A 38 18.39 -10.44 -1.93
CA ALA A 38 19.86 -10.44 -1.86
C ALA A 38 20.44 -9.48 -0.80
N ALA A 39 19.65 -8.52 -0.30
CA ALA A 39 20.15 -7.45 0.58
C ALA A 39 19.88 -7.67 2.08
N ARG A 40 19.20 -8.77 2.49
CA ARG A 40 18.73 -9.00 3.88
C ARG A 40 17.84 -7.87 4.44
N ILE A 41 17.21 -7.07 3.57
CA ILE A 41 16.24 -6.06 3.99
C ILE A 41 14.87 -6.73 3.96
N THR A 42 14.38 -7.12 5.13
CA THR A 42 13.02 -7.65 5.28
C THR A 42 12.03 -6.57 4.86
N PRO A 43 11.01 -6.88 4.02
CA PRO A 43 9.92 -5.96 3.75
C PRO A 43 9.36 -5.44 5.08
N ASN A 44 9.27 -4.12 5.21
CA ASN A 44 8.78 -3.47 6.42
C ASN A 44 7.49 -2.69 6.12
N LEU A 45 6.87 -2.15 7.17
CA LEU A 45 5.64 -1.37 7.05
C LEU A 45 5.74 -0.24 6.01
N ILE A 46 6.90 0.43 5.94
CA ILE A 46 7.15 1.54 5.01
C ILE A 46 7.16 1.04 3.56
N SER A 47 7.83 -0.08 3.30
CA SER A 47 7.84 -0.70 1.97
C SER A 47 6.44 -1.10 1.51
N CYS A 48 5.66 -1.76 2.37
CA CYS A 48 4.28 -2.12 2.06
C CYS A 48 3.40 -0.89 1.84
N SER A 49 3.51 0.13 2.70
CA SER A 49 2.81 1.40 2.55
C SER A 49 3.14 2.09 1.23
N THR A 50 4.40 2.07 0.82
CA THR A 50 4.83 2.64 -0.46
C THR A 50 4.18 1.93 -1.65
N VAL A 51 4.13 0.58 -1.63
CA VAL A 51 3.47 -0.18 -2.70
C VAL A 51 1.99 0.12 -2.75
N VAL A 52 1.31 0.10 -1.61
CA VAL A 52 -0.14 0.35 -1.57
C VAL A 52 -0.46 1.78 -2.01
N SER A 53 0.34 2.77 -1.63
CA SER A 53 0.23 4.15 -2.13
C SER A 53 0.50 4.27 -3.64
N ALA A 54 1.45 3.50 -4.17
CA ALA A 54 1.67 3.42 -5.62
C ALA A 54 0.47 2.76 -6.33
N CYS A 55 -0.09 1.70 -5.74
CA CYS A 55 -1.29 1.02 -6.25
C CYS A 55 -2.50 1.95 -6.24
N GLU A 56 -2.65 2.76 -5.19
CA GLU A 56 -3.69 3.77 -5.09
C GLU A 56 -3.61 4.76 -6.24
N LYS A 57 -2.42 5.27 -6.56
CA LYS A 57 -2.25 6.23 -7.66
C LYS A 57 -2.36 5.56 -9.03
N GLY A 58 -1.96 4.30 -9.14
CA GLY A 58 -2.07 3.50 -10.36
C GLY A 58 -3.43 2.81 -10.57
N GLY A 59 -4.38 2.92 -9.63
CA GLY A 59 -5.68 2.24 -9.71
C GLY A 59 -5.62 0.71 -9.57
N ALA A 60 -4.49 0.15 -9.12
CA ALA A 60 -4.26 -1.29 -9.01
C ALA A 60 -4.82 -1.87 -7.70
N TRP A 61 -6.15 -1.88 -7.58
CA TRP A 61 -6.84 -2.35 -6.37
C TRP A 61 -6.57 -3.83 -6.03
N GLU A 62 -6.37 -4.68 -7.05
CA GLU A 62 -6.07 -6.11 -6.87
C GLU A 62 -4.76 -6.32 -6.10
N LEU A 63 -3.74 -5.56 -6.49
CA LEU A 63 -2.43 -5.62 -5.84
C LEU A 63 -2.49 -4.99 -4.45
N ALA A 64 -3.22 -3.90 -4.27
CA ALA A 64 -3.41 -3.29 -2.95
C ALA A 64 -4.03 -4.29 -1.95
N CYS A 65 -5.04 -5.05 -2.36
CA CYS A 65 -5.63 -6.12 -1.55
C CYS A 65 -4.64 -7.26 -1.30
N THR A 66 -3.92 -7.70 -2.33
CA THR A 66 -2.91 -8.77 -2.20
C THR A 66 -1.83 -8.39 -1.18
N VAL A 67 -1.37 -7.14 -1.19
CA VAL A 67 -0.39 -6.65 -0.22
C VAL A 67 -0.98 -6.66 1.19
N LEU A 68 -2.21 -6.18 1.38
CA LEU A 68 -2.92 -6.26 2.67
C LEU A 68 -3.02 -7.69 3.20
N ASP A 69 -3.40 -8.64 2.34
CA ASP A 69 -3.54 -10.06 2.69
C ASP A 69 -2.20 -10.71 3.05
N SER A 70 -1.08 -10.18 2.53
CA SER A 70 0.27 -10.66 2.86
C SER A 70 0.84 -10.10 4.18
N LEU A 71 0.26 -9.04 4.75
CA LEU A 71 0.78 -8.41 5.98
C LEU A 71 0.79 -9.34 7.21
N PRO A 72 -0.25 -10.16 7.46
CA PRO A 72 -0.24 -11.12 8.57
C PRO A 72 0.89 -12.15 8.44
N GLU A 73 1.17 -12.62 7.22
CA GLU A 73 2.26 -13.58 6.95
C GLU A 73 3.63 -12.95 7.23
N LEU A 74 3.78 -11.66 6.93
CA LEU A 74 4.96 -10.86 7.22
C LEU A 74 5.04 -10.41 8.70
N ARG A 75 4.02 -10.72 9.52
CA ARG A 75 3.85 -10.25 10.91
C ARG A 75 3.90 -8.72 11.02
N ILE A 76 3.40 -8.03 10.00
CA ILE A 76 3.30 -6.57 9.95
C ILE A 76 1.85 -6.21 10.26
N ASN A 77 1.64 -5.32 11.22
CA ASN A 77 0.30 -4.77 11.46
C ASN A 77 0.06 -3.63 10.46
N PRO A 78 -1.02 -3.69 9.66
CA PRO A 78 -1.40 -2.56 8.83
C PRO A 78 -1.63 -1.32 9.69
N ASP A 79 -1.25 -0.17 9.16
CA ASP A 79 -1.56 1.12 9.75
C ASP A 79 -2.70 1.82 8.99
N VAL A 80 -3.11 2.98 9.50
CA VAL A 80 -4.14 3.79 8.86
C VAL A 80 -3.77 4.17 7.42
N ILE A 81 -2.49 4.34 7.12
CA ILE A 81 -2.01 4.76 5.79
C ILE A 81 -2.26 3.62 4.80
N ILE A 82 -1.81 2.40 5.10
CA ILE A 82 -2.03 1.22 4.26
C ILE A 82 -3.52 0.98 4.02
N CYS A 83 -4.33 0.95 5.09
CA CYS A 83 -5.77 0.72 4.95
C CYS A 83 -6.44 1.84 4.13
N SER A 84 -6.11 3.10 4.38
CA SER A 84 -6.70 4.23 3.65
C SER A 84 -6.32 4.21 2.16
N ALA A 85 -5.05 3.93 1.83
CA ALA A 85 -4.58 3.83 0.45
C ALA A 85 -5.22 2.63 -0.28
N ALA A 86 -5.44 1.49 0.38
CA ALA A 86 -6.13 0.35 -0.21
C ALA A 86 -7.62 0.65 -0.47
N ILE A 87 -8.30 1.34 0.45
CA ILE A 87 -9.69 1.78 0.27
C ILE A 87 -9.80 2.76 -0.91
N SER A 88 -8.89 3.73 -0.99
CA SER A 88 -8.79 4.67 -2.12
C SER A 88 -8.47 3.97 -3.45
N ALA A 89 -7.61 2.94 -3.44
CA ALA A 89 -7.39 2.11 -4.62
C ALA A 89 -8.68 1.38 -5.06
N CYS A 90 -9.43 0.82 -4.11
CA CYS A 90 -10.72 0.17 -4.37
C CYS A 90 -11.76 1.16 -4.91
N GLU A 91 -11.78 2.39 -4.39
CA GLU A 91 -12.64 3.47 -4.88
C GLU A 91 -12.37 3.81 -6.35
N LYS A 92 -11.10 4.01 -6.72
CA LYS A 92 -10.69 4.23 -8.11
C LYS A 92 -10.96 3.03 -9.02
N GLY A 93 -10.89 1.82 -8.47
CA GLY A 93 -11.23 0.57 -9.17
C GLY A 93 -12.72 0.27 -9.26
N GLY A 94 -13.61 1.13 -8.73
CA GLY A 94 -15.06 0.89 -8.70
C GLY A 94 -15.49 -0.25 -7.77
N ARG A 95 -14.60 -0.72 -6.89
CA ARG A 95 -14.83 -1.85 -5.96
C ARG A 95 -15.37 -1.38 -4.62
N TRP A 96 -16.53 -0.74 -4.64
CA TRP A 96 -17.17 -0.16 -3.45
C TRP A 96 -17.43 -1.17 -2.32
N GLN A 97 -17.75 -2.42 -2.66
CA GLN A 97 -17.96 -3.49 -1.67
C GLN A 97 -16.67 -3.80 -0.89
N LEU A 98 -15.53 -3.84 -1.59
CA LEU A 98 -14.22 -4.04 -0.97
C LEU A 98 -13.83 -2.82 -0.14
N ALA A 99 -14.06 -1.61 -0.67
CA ALA A 99 -13.80 -0.36 0.06
C ALA A 99 -14.57 -0.30 1.39
N LEU A 100 -15.86 -0.65 1.40
CA LEU A 100 -16.67 -0.72 2.62
C LEU A 100 -16.23 -1.85 3.56
N GLY A 101 -15.90 -3.02 3.01
CA GLY A 101 -15.41 -4.16 3.80
C GLY A 101 -14.13 -3.81 4.55
N LEU A 102 -13.18 -3.19 3.86
CA LEU A 102 -11.93 -2.70 4.44
C LEU A 102 -12.17 -1.63 5.50
N LEU A 103 -13.06 -0.66 5.24
CA LEU A 103 -13.40 0.38 6.23
C LEU A 103 -14.01 -0.23 7.51
N LYS A 104 -14.84 -1.27 7.39
CA LYS A 104 -15.41 -1.99 8.54
C LYS A 104 -14.37 -2.81 9.30
N ALA A 105 -13.37 -3.36 8.61
CA ALA A 105 -12.30 -4.15 9.22
C ALA A 105 -11.26 -3.29 9.99
N MET A 106 -11.16 -1.99 9.70
CA MET A 106 -10.25 -1.08 10.41
C MET A 106 -10.44 -1.06 11.94
N PRO A 107 -11.66 -0.82 12.48
CA PRO A 107 -11.88 -0.84 13.93
C PRO A 107 -11.67 -2.22 14.56
N GLU A 108 -11.96 -3.31 13.84
CA GLU A 108 -11.68 -4.69 14.31
C GLU A 108 -10.17 -4.91 14.51
N SER A 109 -9.36 -4.28 13.65
CA SER A 109 -7.89 -4.28 13.73
C SER A 109 -7.35 -3.20 14.68
N ARG A 110 -8.20 -2.51 15.44
CA ARG A 110 -7.86 -1.36 16.31
C ARG A 110 -7.22 -0.17 15.57
N ILE A 111 -7.53 -0.03 14.28
CA ILE A 111 -7.08 1.08 13.45
C ILE A 111 -8.20 2.10 13.37
N ALA A 112 -7.91 3.35 13.75
CA ALA A 112 -8.88 4.43 13.61
C ALA A 112 -9.01 4.83 12.14
N ALA A 113 -10.20 4.66 11.57
CA ALA A 113 -10.54 5.21 10.27
C ALA A 113 -10.36 6.74 10.28
N ASN A 114 -9.75 7.27 9.23
CA ASN A 114 -9.57 8.71 9.03
C ASN A 114 -10.54 9.24 7.96
N VAL A 115 -10.56 10.57 7.81
CA VAL A 115 -11.40 11.25 6.81
C VAL A 115 -11.19 10.68 5.41
N VAL A 116 -9.95 10.37 5.03
CA VAL A 116 -9.59 9.82 3.71
C VAL A 116 -10.27 8.46 3.49
N SER A 117 -10.15 7.54 4.44
CA SER A 117 -10.76 6.20 4.34
C SER A 117 -12.30 6.27 4.27
N CYS A 118 -12.94 7.14 5.07
CA CYS A 118 -14.38 7.32 5.03
C CYS A 118 -14.83 7.98 3.72
N SER A 119 -14.15 9.04 3.27
CA SER A 119 -14.50 9.74 2.03
C SER A 119 -14.35 8.85 0.81
N ALA A 120 -13.29 8.04 0.75
CA ALA A 120 -13.06 7.10 -0.34
C ALA A 120 -14.16 6.02 -0.38
N ALA A 121 -14.53 5.46 0.77
CA ALA A 121 -15.62 4.48 0.82
C ALA A 121 -16.97 5.08 0.39
N ILE A 122 -17.30 6.29 0.83
CA ILE A 122 -18.53 6.99 0.44
C ILE A 122 -18.53 7.27 -1.08
N SER A 123 -17.44 7.81 -1.60
CA SER A 123 -17.32 8.11 -3.04
C SER A 123 -17.40 6.86 -3.89
N ALA A 124 -16.82 5.74 -3.44
CA ALA A 124 -16.96 4.46 -4.11
C ALA A 124 -18.43 4.00 -4.19
N CYS A 125 -19.21 4.18 -3.12
CA CYS A 125 -20.63 3.82 -3.09
C CYS A 125 -21.47 4.72 -4.00
N GLU A 126 -21.20 6.03 -4.01
CA GLU A 126 -21.87 6.98 -4.90
C GLU A 126 -21.66 6.60 -6.38
N LYS A 127 -20.41 6.30 -6.76
CA LYS A 127 -20.05 5.88 -8.12
C LYS A 127 -20.68 4.56 -8.54
N ALA A 128 -21.04 3.69 -7.59
CA ALA A 128 -21.70 2.43 -7.87
C ALA A 128 -23.21 2.55 -8.08
N GLY A 129 -23.80 3.67 -7.67
CA GLY A 129 -25.24 3.96 -7.82
C GLY A 129 -25.60 4.80 -9.05
N GLN A 130 -24.60 5.29 -9.81
CA GLN A 130 -24.77 5.99 -11.09
C GLN A 130 -24.70 5.01 -12.26
#